data_AF-A0A934GT90-F1
#
_entry.id   AF-A0A934GT90-F1
#
_cell.length_a   1.000
_cell.length_b   1.000
_cell.length_c   1.000
_cell.angle_alpha   90.00
_cell.angle_beta   90.00
_cell.angle_gamma   90.00
#
_symmetry.space_group_name_H-M   'P 1'
#
loop_
_entity.id
_entity.type
_entity.pdbx_description
1 polymer ?
#
loop_
_entity_poly.entity_id
_entity_poly.type
_entity_poly.pdbx_seq_one_letter_code
_entity_poly.pdbx_strand_id
1 'polypeptide(L)'
;MPSIQGRIIFCGENPEMKLYRPDHEQPVAVASYWRCTFSPHGIGNALVIWAGSDTPDAPLLQGIYTDNFELGRWLADTFVQHFDDFQGRGWPQIQLTQARFIQEMDSRRYQRVVAYSATDHLVLTWDEASAQRLFHVPQLTTGLHGETKHDVYTVICPCKSGSMVINGQAVEGQVRSNLYDPNWPRCTAFMAFSETWVEPLP
;
A
#
# COMPACT_ATOMS: atom_id res chain seq x y z
N MET A 1 9.62 3.29 31.97
CA MET A 1 8.40 3.13 31.14
C MET A 1 8.45 1.71 30.56
N PRO A 2 7.37 0.92 30.59
CA PRO A 2 7.36 -0.39 29.95
C PRO A 2 7.50 -0.24 28.42
N SER A 3 8.25 -1.12 27.78
CA SER A 3 8.46 -1.16 26.33
C SER A 3 8.01 -2.50 25.74
N ILE A 4 7.49 -2.49 24.53
CA ILE A 4 7.28 -3.71 23.74
C ILE A 4 8.66 -4.23 23.33
N GLN A 5 8.90 -5.52 23.52
CA GLN A 5 10.15 -6.18 23.14
C GLN A 5 10.09 -6.58 21.66
N GLY A 6 11.17 -6.36 20.93
CA GLY A 6 11.24 -6.69 19.50
C GLY A 6 12.09 -5.70 18.71
N ARG A 7 12.49 -6.08 17.51
CA ARG A 7 13.20 -5.20 16.59
C ARG A 7 12.19 -4.46 15.73
N ILE A 8 12.18 -3.14 15.80
CA ILE A 8 11.40 -2.31 14.87
C ILE A 8 12.06 -2.38 13.49
N ILE A 9 11.31 -2.75 12.47
CA ILE A 9 11.80 -2.85 11.08
C ILE A 9 11.20 -1.80 10.13
N PHE A 10 10.05 -1.22 10.51
CA PHE A 10 9.42 -0.13 9.78
C PHE A 10 8.59 0.74 10.72
N CYS A 11 8.68 2.06 10.55
CA CYS A 11 7.68 3.01 11.01
C CYS A 11 7.26 3.92 9.86
N GLY A 12 5.96 4.19 9.70
CA GLY A 12 5.52 5.01 8.59
C GLY A 12 4.01 5.09 8.36
N GLU A 13 3.65 5.26 7.09
CA GLU A 13 2.30 5.23 6.57
C GLU A 13 2.24 4.19 5.44
N ASN A 14 1.10 3.52 5.30
CA ASN A 14 0.85 2.54 4.23
C ASN A 14 -0.61 2.58 3.74
N PRO A 15 -1.13 3.73 3.24
CA PRO A 15 -2.43 3.76 2.60
C PRO A 15 -2.52 2.77 1.43
N GLU A 16 -3.64 2.04 1.36
CA GLU A 16 -3.91 1.00 0.36
C GLU A 16 -5.24 1.28 -0.33
N MET A 17 -5.33 0.99 -1.63
CA MET A 17 -6.55 1.11 -2.41
C MET A 17 -6.65 0.02 -3.46
N LYS A 18 -7.83 -0.58 -3.55
CA LYS A 18 -8.25 -1.46 -4.63
C LYS A 18 -9.50 -0.90 -5.28
N LEU A 19 -9.50 -0.84 -6.61
CA LEU A 19 -10.61 -0.40 -7.43
C LEU A 19 -11.25 -1.60 -8.13
N TYR A 20 -12.58 -1.60 -8.21
CA TYR A 20 -13.37 -2.65 -8.84
C TYR A 20 -14.35 -2.06 -9.85
N ARG A 21 -14.67 -2.84 -10.89
CA ARG A 21 -15.84 -2.59 -11.73
C ARG A 21 -17.07 -3.29 -11.13
N PRO A 22 -18.31 -2.82 -11.42
CA PRO A 22 -19.55 -3.34 -10.81
C PRO A 22 -19.69 -4.87 -10.84
N ASP A 23 -19.22 -5.52 -11.91
CA ASP A 23 -19.39 -6.97 -12.14
C ASP A 23 -18.07 -7.77 -12.03
N HIS A 24 -16.99 -7.16 -11.56
CA HIS A 24 -15.68 -7.82 -11.46
C HIS A 24 -15.43 -8.31 -10.04
N GLU A 25 -15.21 -9.60 -9.83
CA GLU A 25 -14.83 -10.11 -8.50
C GLU A 25 -13.42 -9.67 -8.10
N GLN A 26 -12.51 -9.61 -9.08
CA GLN A 26 -11.13 -9.20 -8.90
C GLN A 26 -10.95 -7.69 -9.08
N PRO A 27 -9.99 -7.07 -8.38
CA PRO A 27 -9.70 -5.65 -8.57
C PRO A 27 -9.18 -5.40 -9.99
N VAL A 28 -9.53 -4.25 -10.55
CA VAL A 28 -8.99 -3.74 -11.82
C VAL A 28 -7.74 -2.88 -11.60
N ALA A 29 -7.54 -2.39 -10.38
CA ALA A 29 -6.30 -1.77 -9.95
C ALA A 29 -6.10 -1.91 -8.44
N VAL A 30 -4.83 -1.94 -8.03
CA VAL A 30 -4.37 -2.08 -6.66
C VAL A 30 -3.17 -1.16 -6.47
N ALA A 31 -3.16 -0.41 -5.38
CA ALA A 31 -2.01 0.39 -5.01
C ALA A 31 -1.81 0.43 -3.50
N SER A 32 -0.56 0.48 -3.10
CA SER A 32 -0.12 0.66 -1.71
C SER A 32 1.04 1.66 -1.72
N TYR A 33 0.86 2.77 -1.02
CA TYR A 33 1.86 3.82 -0.90
C TYR A 33 2.49 3.78 0.47
N TRP A 34 3.80 3.64 0.52
CA TRP A 34 4.60 3.55 1.71
C TRP A 34 5.36 4.85 1.91
N ARG A 35 5.15 5.50 3.06
CA ARG A 35 5.99 6.60 3.53
C ARG A 35 6.74 6.14 4.77
N CYS A 36 8.01 5.81 4.58
CA CYS A 36 8.89 5.32 5.64
C CYS A 36 9.53 6.48 6.39
N THR A 37 9.32 6.52 7.70
CA THR A 37 9.97 7.46 8.63
C THR A 37 11.07 6.78 9.46
N PHE A 38 11.10 5.45 9.50
CA PHE A 38 12.19 4.67 10.07
C PHE A 38 12.25 3.27 9.45
N SER A 39 13.43 2.82 9.04
CA SER A 39 13.74 1.42 8.76
C SER A 39 15.26 1.20 8.77
N PRO A 40 15.74 -0.05 8.89
CA PRO A 40 17.15 -0.39 8.66
C PRO A 40 17.66 -0.07 7.24
N HIS A 41 16.75 0.13 6.28
CA HIS A 41 17.02 0.44 4.87
C HIS A 41 16.91 1.93 4.55
N GLY A 42 16.87 2.77 5.60
CA GLY A 42 16.71 4.22 5.49
C GLY A 42 15.25 4.69 5.41
N ILE A 43 15.09 6.00 5.31
CA ILE A 43 13.79 6.66 5.12
C ILE A 43 13.50 6.86 3.63
N GLY A 44 12.24 7.08 3.27
CA GLY A 44 11.86 7.33 1.88
C GLY A 44 10.42 6.98 1.61
N ASN A 45 10.06 6.99 0.33
CA ASN A 45 8.71 6.73 -0.14
C ASN A 45 8.75 5.67 -1.24
N ALA A 46 7.76 4.78 -1.25
CA ALA A 46 7.56 3.82 -2.32
C ALA A 46 6.08 3.71 -2.68
N LEU A 47 5.74 3.63 -3.96
CA LEU A 47 4.41 3.32 -4.45
C LEU A 47 4.47 2.00 -5.20
N VAL A 48 3.75 1.01 -4.68
CA VAL A 48 3.51 -0.28 -5.34
C VAL A 48 2.17 -0.15 -6.05
N ILE A 49 2.15 -0.36 -7.36
CA ILE A 49 0.94 -0.15 -8.16
C ILE A 49 0.81 -1.19 -9.26
N TRP A 50 -0.40 -1.73 -9.40
CA TRP A 50 -0.84 -2.52 -10.53
C TRP A 50 -2.18 -2.01 -11.02
N ALA A 51 -2.30 -1.82 -12.33
CA ALA A 51 -3.55 -1.52 -13.00
C ALA A 51 -3.68 -2.46 -14.19
N GLY A 52 -4.76 -3.24 -14.22
CA GLY A 52 -5.10 -4.07 -15.38
C GLY A 52 -5.41 -3.22 -16.61
N SER A 53 -5.34 -3.83 -17.77
CA SER A 53 -5.89 -3.26 -19.01
C SER A 53 -7.05 -4.14 -19.49
N ASP A 54 -7.84 -3.63 -20.45
CA ASP A 54 -8.86 -4.44 -21.12
C ASP A 54 -8.26 -5.50 -22.06
N THR A 55 -6.95 -5.45 -22.30
CA THR A 55 -6.21 -6.48 -23.05
C THR A 55 -5.61 -7.51 -22.09
N PRO A 56 -5.91 -8.82 -22.23
CA PRO A 56 -5.47 -9.85 -21.29
C PRO A 56 -3.95 -9.98 -21.13
N ASP A 57 -3.20 -9.59 -22.16
CA ASP A 57 -1.77 -9.94 -22.28
C ASP A 57 -0.82 -8.96 -21.58
N ALA A 58 -1.29 -7.77 -21.17
CA ALA A 58 -0.44 -6.80 -20.48
C ALA A 58 -1.23 -5.88 -19.53
N PRO A 59 -0.73 -5.61 -18.31
CA PRO A 59 -1.32 -4.58 -17.46
C PRO A 59 -1.11 -3.18 -18.06
N LEU A 60 -2.03 -2.25 -17.77
CA LEU A 60 -1.87 -0.84 -18.07
C LEU A 60 -0.64 -0.27 -17.35
N LEU A 61 -0.43 -0.71 -16.11
CA LEU A 61 0.73 -0.35 -15.31
C LEU A 61 1.04 -1.46 -14.32
N GLN A 62 2.33 -1.78 -14.17
CA GLN A 62 2.82 -2.56 -13.04
C GLN A 62 4.19 -2.00 -12.65
N GLY A 63 4.36 -1.59 -11.41
CA GLY A 63 5.62 -0.97 -11.00
C GLY A 63 5.77 -0.75 -9.51
N ILE A 64 7.03 -0.61 -9.10
CA ILE A 64 7.41 -0.07 -7.79
C ILE A 64 8.18 1.22 -8.06
N TYR A 65 7.58 2.33 -7.66
CA TYR A 65 8.16 3.67 -7.78
C TYR A 65 8.74 4.05 -6.44
N THR A 66 9.98 4.53 -6.37
CA THR A 66 10.61 4.86 -5.08
C THR A 66 11.62 5.98 -5.21
N ASP A 67 11.85 6.73 -4.13
CA ASP A 67 13.00 7.63 -3.99
C ASP A 67 14.18 6.99 -3.23
N ASN A 68 13.96 5.80 -2.66
CA ASN A 68 14.95 4.99 -1.97
C ASN A 68 14.88 3.53 -2.48
N PHE A 69 15.88 3.13 -3.27
CA PHE A 69 15.93 1.81 -3.90
C PHE A 69 16.11 0.66 -2.90
N GLU A 70 16.87 0.86 -1.82
CA GLU A 70 17.06 -0.18 -0.80
C GLU A 70 15.75 -0.47 -0.08
N LEU A 71 15.04 0.58 0.35
CA LEU A 71 13.71 0.47 0.94
C LEU A 71 12.72 -0.17 -0.03
N GLY A 72 12.65 0.31 -1.28
CA GLY A 72 11.72 -0.21 -2.28
C GLY A 72 11.94 -1.70 -2.59
N ARG A 73 13.21 -2.14 -2.64
CA ARG A 73 13.56 -3.54 -2.87
C ARG A 73 13.16 -4.39 -1.67
N TRP A 74 13.50 -3.94 -0.46
CA TRP A 74 13.11 -4.61 0.76
C TRP A 74 11.58 -4.76 0.89
N LEU A 75 10.80 -3.73 0.55
CA LEU A 75 9.33 -3.81 0.55
C LEU A 75 8.80 -4.86 -0.43
N ALA A 76 9.38 -4.92 -1.64
CA ALA A 76 8.99 -5.88 -2.67
C ALA A 76 9.21 -7.33 -2.20
N ASP A 77 10.37 -7.59 -1.61
CA ASP A 77 10.79 -8.92 -1.17
C ASP A 77 10.12 -9.34 0.14
N THR A 78 9.82 -8.39 1.04
CA THR A 78 9.30 -8.69 2.39
C THR A 78 7.78 -8.72 2.44
N PHE A 79 7.09 -7.82 1.73
CA PHE A 79 5.64 -7.64 1.89
C PHE A 79 4.85 -7.88 0.61
N VAL A 80 5.21 -7.19 -0.48
CA VAL A 80 4.36 -7.10 -1.67
C VAL A 80 4.01 -8.48 -2.21
N GLN A 81 4.96 -9.41 -2.28
CA GLN A 81 4.68 -10.75 -2.80
C GLN A 81 3.75 -11.60 -1.93
N HIS A 82 3.49 -11.22 -0.68
CA HIS A 82 2.69 -12.00 0.28
C HIS A 82 1.25 -11.55 0.39
N PHE A 83 0.94 -10.33 -0.04
CA PHE A 83 -0.43 -9.85 -0.11
C PHE A 83 -1.16 -10.52 -1.29
N ASP A 84 -2.35 -11.07 -1.03
CA ASP A 84 -3.12 -11.87 -1.98
C ASP A 84 -3.32 -11.17 -3.34
N ASP A 85 -3.49 -9.85 -3.34
CA ASP A 85 -3.73 -9.09 -4.57
C ASP A 85 -2.52 -9.01 -5.50
N PHE A 86 -1.33 -9.22 -4.94
CA PHE A 86 -0.05 -9.09 -5.60
C PHE A 86 0.60 -10.46 -5.90
N GLN A 87 0.18 -11.54 -5.24
CA GLN A 87 0.70 -12.89 -5.49
C GLN A 87 0.58 -13.31 -6.97
N GLY A 88 1.59 -14.05 -7.45
CA GLY A 88 1.61 -14.60 -8.81
C GLY A 88 1.91 -13.61 -9.95
N ARG A 89 2.23 -12.34 -9.64
CA ARG A 89 2.47 -11.29 -10.65
C ARG A 89 3.94 -10.90 -10.86
N GLY A 90 4.89 -11.68 -10.31
CA GLY A 90 6.32 -11.48 -10.58
C GLY A 90 6.98 -10.28 -9.88
N TRP A 91 6.38 -9.73 -8.80
CA TRP A 91 6.92 -8.57 -8.08
C TRP A 91 8.39 -8.66 -7.64
N PRO A 92 8.92 -9.81 -7.19
CA PRO A 92 10.34 -9.88 -6.83
C PRO A 92 11.28 -9.56 -8.00
N GLN A 93 10.84 -9.80 -9.24
CA GLN A 93 11.63 -9.54 -10.45
C GLN A 93 11.34 -8.17 -11.06
N ILE A 94 10.42 -7.39 -10.49
CA ILE A 94 10.05 -6.09 -11.05
C ILE A 94 11.23 -5.11 -10.91
N GLN A 95 11.45 -4.33 -11.96
CA GLN A 95 12.42 -3.24 -11.91
C GLN A 95 11.82 -2.09 -11.11
N LEU A 96 12.61 -1.53 -10.20
CA LEU A 96 12.23 -0.32 -9.47
C LEU A 96 12.43 0.90 -10.35
N THR A 97 11.49 1.84 -10.26
CA THR A 97 11.52 3.10 -10.98
C THR A 97 11.83 4.23 -10.00
N GLN A 98 12.87 5.01 -10.29
CA GLN A 98 13.16 6.22 -9.51
C GLN A 98 12.01 7.21 -9.66
N ALA A 99 11.50 7.71 -8.53
CA ALA A 99 10.39 8.65 -8.51
C ALA A 99 10.58 9.75 -7.46
N ARG A 100 9.81 10.83 -7.60
CA ARG A 100 9.64 11.87 -6.58
C ARG A 100 8.17 11.94 -6.18
N PHE A 101 7.94 12.25 -4.91
CA PHE A 101 6.61 12.24 -4.32
C PHE A 101 6.18 13.61 -3.83
N ILE A 102 4.92 13.94 -4.05
CA ILE A 102 4.22 15.06 -3.43
C ILE A 102 3.03 14.49 -2.70
N GLN A 103 2.89 14.84 -1.42
CA GLN A 103 1.76 14.44 -0.59
C GLN A 103 0.96 15.66 -0.17
N GLU A 104 -0.36 15.53 -0.25
CA GLU A 104 -1.33 16.48 0.26
C GLU A 104 -2.33 15.69 1.11
N MET A 105 -2.66 16.20 2.30
CA MET A 105 -3.49 15.44 3.23
C MET A 105 -4.26 16.35 4.19
N ASP A 106 -5.53 16.01 4.39
CA ASP A 106 -6.29 16.28 5.60
C ASP A 106 -6.60 14.93 6.24
N SER A 107 -5.92 14.60 7.33
CA SER A 107 -5.94 13.26 7.93
C SER A 107 -7.33 12.78 8.36
N ARG A 108 -8.31 13.68 8.44
CA ARG A 108 -9.70 13.36 8.77
C ARG A 108 -10.59 13.16 7.55
N ARG A 109 -10.10 13.45 6.34
CA ARG A 109 -10.91 13.48 5.12
C ARG A 109 -10.27 12.75 3.95
N TYR A 110 -9.03 13.11 3.60
CA TYR A 110 -8.41 12.60 2.39
C TYR A 110 -6.88 12.60 2.45
N GLN A 111 -6.28 11.75 1.63
CA GLN A 111 -4.86 11.76 1.31
C GLN A 111 -4.71 11.69 -0.20
N ARG A 112 -3.87 12.55 -0.75
CA ARG A 112 -3.51 12.57 -2.16
C ARG A 112 -2.00 12.45 -2.30
N VAL A 113 -1.58 11.52 -3.13
CA VAL A 113 -0.17 11.24 -3.43
C VAL A 113 0.03 11.41 -4.93
N VAL A 114 1.08 12.14 -5.29
CA VAL A 114 1.53 12.27 -6.66
C VAL A 114 2.95 11.72 -6.76
N ALA A 115 3.16 10.76 -7.66
CA ALA A 115 4.48 10.24 -8.01
C ALA A 115 4.85 10.69 -9.43
N TYR A 116 6.08 11.19 -9.59
CA TYR A 116 6.67 11.56 -10.87
C TYR A 116 7.92 10.74 -11.11
N SER A 117 7.99 10.04 -12.24
CA SER A 117 9.22 9.43 -12.76
C SER A 117 9.65 10.11 -14.06
N ALA A 118 10.67 9.55 -14.73
CA ALA A 118 11.04 10.00 -16.07
C ALA A 118 9.97 9.70 -17.13
N THR A 119 9.13 8.69 -16.89
CA THR A 119 8.16 8.16 -17.87
C THR A 119 6.71 8.29 -17.42
N ASP A 120 6.47 8.40 -16.12
CA ASP A 120 5.14 8.25 -15.55
C ASP A 120 4.77 9.38 -14.60
N HIS A 121 3.50 9.75 -14.66
CA HIS A 121 2.83 10.66 -13.76
C HIS A 121 1.63 9.95 -13.14
N LEU A 122 1.72 9.69 -11.83
CA LEU A 122 0.73 8.90 -11.10
C LEU A 122 0.09 9.78 -10.03
N VAL A 123 -1.24 9.82 -10.00
CA VAL A 123 -2.01 10.52 -8.97
C VAL A 123 -2.95 9.53 -8.30
N LEU A 124 -2.83 9.38 -6.99
CA LEU A 124 -3.69 8.53 -6.19
C LEU A 124 -4.36 9.38 -5.12
N THR A 125 -5.67 9.19 -4.95
CA THR A 125 -6.44 9.89 -3.93
C THR A 125 -7.28 8.89 -3.15
N TRP A 126 -7.15 8.92 -1.83
CA TRP A 126 -8.02 8.28 -0.85
C TRP A 126 -8.92 9.37 -0.26
N ASP A 127 -10.23 9.26 -0.38
CA ASP A 127 -11.16 10.32 0.01
C ASP A 127 -12.34 9.77 0.83
N GLU A 128 -13.12 10.68 1.41
CA GLU A 128 -14.25 10.38 2.28
C GLU A 128 -13.85 9.42 3.42
N ALA A 129 -12.75 9.74 4.08
CA ALA A 129 -12.26 9.02 5.23
C ALA A 129 -13.32 8.99 6.34
N SER A 130 -13.47 7.81 6.93
CA SER A 130 -14.31 7.56 8.10
C SER A 130 -13.48 7.54 9.38
N ALA A 131 -14.12 7.26 10.51
CA ALA A 131 -13.48 7.34 11.82
C ALA A 131 -12.27 6.39 11.93
N GLN A 132 -11.17 6.95 12.43
CA GLN A 132 -9.94 6.20 12.68
C GLN A 132 -10.11 5.12 13.75
N ARG A 133 -9.39 4.01 13.58
CA ARG A 133 -9.29 2.93 14.58
C ARG A 133 -7.85 2.45 14.67
N LEU A 134 -7.39 2.17 15.90
CA LEU A 134 -6.11 1.52 16.14
C LEU A 134 -6.29 0.02 15.96
N PHE A 135 -5.41 -0.58 15.16
CA PHE A 135 -5.30 -2.01 14.95
C PHE A 135 -3.98 -2.52 15.50
N HIS A 136 -4.05 -3.70 16.10
CA HIS A 136 -2.91 -4.53 16.43
C HIS A 136 -3.14 -5.86 15.71
N VAL A 137 -2.25 -6.19 14.77
CA VAL A 137 -2.25 -7.45 14.03
C VAL A 137 -1.07 -8.27 14.53
N PRO A 138 -1.30 -9.17 15.51
CA PRO A 138 -0.23 -9.99 16.05
C PRO A 138 0.16 -11.10 15.08
N GLN A 139 1.45 -11.43 15.05
CA GLN A 139 1.98 -12.59 14.34
C GLN A 139 1.60 -12.64 12.84
N LEU A 140 1.53 -11.48 12.20
CA LEU A 140 1.36 -11.36 10.75
C LEU A 140 2.58 -11.97 10.07
N THR A 141 2.34 -12.96 9.21
CA THR A 141 3.40 -13.71 8.55
C THR A 141 3.78 -13.05 7.22
N THR A 142 5.04 -12.62 7.07
CA THR A 142 5.58 -12.03 5.83
C THR A 142 7.03 -12.50 5.54
N GLY A 143 7.61 -12.10 4.41
CA GLY A 143 8.98 -12.45 3.97
C GLY A 143 9.07 -13.67 3.04
N LEU A 144 10.13 -13.75 2.21
CA LEU A 144 10.42 -14.90 1.32
C LEU A 144 10.16 -16.22 2.06
N HIS A 145 9.09 -16.95 1.68
CA HIS A 145 8.57 -18.20 2.28
C HIS A 145 7.59 -18.13 3.45
N GLY A 146 7.20 -16.94 3.94
CA GLY A 146 6.17 -16.81 4.99
C GLY A 146 6.61 -17.40 6.33
N GLU A 147 7.87 -17.24 6.69
CA GLU A 147 8.42 -17.79 7.94
C GLU A 147 8.62 -16.72 9.03
N THR A 148 8.67 -15.44 8.65
CA THR A 148 8.89 -14.35 9.60
C THR A 148 7.55 -13.82 10.10
N LYS A 149 7.40 -13.78 11.42
CA LYS A 149 6.22 -13.23 12.08
C LYS A 149 6.50 -11.81 12.53
N HIS A 150 5.52 -10.94 12.35
CA HIS A 150 5.60 -9.54 12.77
C HIS A 150 4.36 -9.16 13.56
N ASP A 151 4.53 -8.35 14.59
CA ASP A 151 3.42 -7.63 15.18
C ASP A 151 3.32 -6.27 14.50
N VAL A 152 2.12 -5.94 14.00
CA VAL A 152 1.85 -4.68 13.30
C VAL A 152 0.89 -3.84 14.11
N TYR A 153 1.27 -2.59 14.35
CA TYR A 153 0.43 -1.58 14.99
C TYR A 153 0.16 -0.48 13.97
N THR A 154 -1.10 -0.16 13.70
CA THR A 154 -1.43 0.84 12.67
C THR A 154 -2.76 1.51 12.96
N VAL A 155 -2.87 2.79 12.64
CA VAL A 155 -4.13 3.55 12.70
C VAL A 155 -4.73 3.55 11.31
N ILE A 156 -5.88 2.90 11.15
CA ILE A 156 -6.56 2.83 9.85
C ILE A 156 -7.76 3.77 9.82
N CYS A 157 -7.86 4.53 8.73
CA CYS A 157 -9.01 5.35 8.37
C CYS A 157 -9.64 4.79 7.08
N PRO A 158 -10.74 4.04 7.17
CA PRO A 158 -11.42 3.49 6.00
C PRO A 158 -11.94 4.63 5.09
N CYS A 159 -11.75 4.53 3.78
CA CYS A 159 -12.15 5.53 2.78
C CYS A 159 -13.33 5.02 1.95
N LYS A 160 -14.38 5.84 1.80
CA LYS A 160 -15.57 5.44 1.02
C LYS A 160 -15.37 5.61 -0.48
N SER A 161 -14.44 6.48 -0.88
CA SER A 161 -14.11 6.75 -2.26
C SER A 161 -12.60 6.86 -2.45
N GLY A 162 -12.17 6.74 -3.70
CA GLY A 162 -10.78 6.84 -4.07
C GLY A 162 -10.63 6.79 -5.59
N SER A 163 -9.51 7.30 -6.09
CA SER A 163 -9.24 7.34 -7.53
C SER A 163 -7.74 7.18 -7.83
N MET A 164 -7.47 6.62 -9.01
CA MET A 164 -6.13 6.54 -9.59
C MET A 164 -6.16 7.18 -10.98
N VAL A 165 -5.17 8.02 -11.26
CA VAL A 165 -4.92 8.59 -12.58
C VAL A 165 -3.49 8.24 -12.99
N ILE A 166 -3.35 7.60 -14.14
CA ILE A 166 -2.08 7.14 -14.70
C ILE A 166 -1.88 7.91 -16.01
N ASN A 167 -0.82 8.73 -16.08
CA ASN A 167 -0.46 9.50 -17.28
C ASN A 167 -1.63 10.32 -17.85
N GLY A 168 -2.41 10.93 -16.93
CA GLY A 168 -3.59 11.75 -17.26
C GLY A 168 -4.87 10.95 -17.55
N GLN A 169 -4.83 9.62 -17.55
CA GLN A 169 -5.99 8.76 -17.76
C GLN A 169 -6.50 8.20 -16.43
N ALA A 170 -7.79 8.39 -16.16
CA ALA A 170 -8.42 7.83 -14.97
C ALA A 170 -8.59 6.32 -15.13
N VAL A 171 -8.25 5.57 -14.08
CA VAL A 171 -8.54 4.14 -14.00
C VAL A 171 -10.04 3.94 -13.80
N GLU A 172 -10.66 3.12 -14.65
CA GLU A 172 -12.08 2.83 -14.58
C GLU A 172 -12.39 1.78 -13.50
N GLY A 173 -12.56 2.24 -12.26
CA GLY A 173 -12.99 1.42 -11.14
C GLY A 173 -13.36 2.26 -9.92
N GLN A 174 -14.00 1.63 -8.95
CA GLN A 174 -14.51 2.28 -7.74
C GLN A 174 -14.11 1.49 -6.49
N VAL A 175 -13.96 2.22 -5.38
CA VAL A 175 -13.81 1.61 -4.05
C VAL A 175 -15.13 0.92 -3.67
N ARG A 176 -15.04 -0.28 -3.11
CA ARG A 176 -16.19 -0.94 -2.47
C ARG A 176 -16.20 -0.55 -1.01
N SER A 177 -17.26 0.08 -0.52
CA SER A 177 -17.32 0.69 0.82
C SER A 177 -18.31 0.06 1.81
N ASN A 178 -18.99 -1.02 1.41
CA ASN A 178 -19.99 -1.73 2.20
C ASN A 178 -19.66 -3.22 2.34
N LEU A 179 -18.40 -3.55 2.61
CA LEU A 179 -18.00 -4.94 2.83
C LEU A 179 -18.42 -5.40 4.24
N TYR A 180 -18.86 -6.66 4.34
CA TYR A 180 -19.16 -7.28 5.63
C TYR A 180 -17.88 -7.88 6.23
N ASP A 181 -17.21 -7.10 7.06
CA ASP A 181 -16.16 -7.58 7.96
C ASP A 181 -16.31 -6.89 9.33
N PRO A 182 -16.52 -7.64 10.44
CA PRO A 182 -16.59 -7.07 11.77
C PRO A 182 -15.23 -6.64 12.34
N ASN A 183 -14.13 -7.18 11.81
CA ASN A 183 -12.78 -7.06 12.34
C ASN A 183 -11.84 -6.24 11.45
N TRP A 184 -12.22 -5.92 10.22
CA TRP A 184 -11.40 -5.17 9.25
C TRP A 184 -12.13 -3.91 8.72
N PRO A 185 -11.40 -2.91 8.18
CA PRO A 185 -12.01 -1.83 7.39
C PRO A 185 -13.05 -2.36 6.41
N ARG A 186 -14.26 -1.81 6.49
CA ARG A 186 -15.42 -2.22 5.67
C ARG A 186 -15.34 -1.75 4.21
N CYS A 187 -14.15 -1.49 3.72
CA CYS A 187 -13.93 -0.97 2.38
C CYS A 187 -12.59 -1.40 1.78
N THR A 188 -12.47 -1.24 0.47
CA THR A 188 -11.28 -1.66 -0.30
C THR A 188 -10.24 -0.55 -0.44
N ALA A 189 -10.42 0.57 0.24
CA ALA A 189 -9.44 1.63 0.32
C ALA A 189 -9.36 2.20 1.73
N PHE A 190 -8.17 2.48 2.21
CA PHE A 190 -7.97 3.07 3.53
C PHE A 190 -6.67 3.85 3.60
N MET A 191 -6.64 4.87 4.45
CA MET A 191 -5.39 5.49 4.89
C MET A 191 -4.85 4.73 6.10
N ALA A 192 -3.54 4.59 6.18
CA ALA A 192 -2.87 3.97 7.32
C ALA A 192 -1.79 4.91 7.88
N PHE A 193 -1.84 5.16 9.18
CA PHE A 193 -0.95 6.08 9.87
C PHE A 193 -0.23 5.40 11.03
N SER A 194 0.95 5.91 11.36
CA SER A 194 1.76 5.43 12.50
C SER A 194 1.99 3.91 12.46
N GLU A 195 2.10 3.37 11.26
CA GLU A 195 2.26 1.95 11.05
C GLU A 195 3.65 1.52 11.53
N THR A 196 3.69 0.61 12.50
CA THR A 196 4.92 0.13 13.13
C THR A 196 4.96 -1.39 13.04
N TRP A 197 6.02 -1.89 12.42
CA TRP A 197 6.27 -3.32 12.26
C TRP A 197 7.38 -3.75 13.21
N VAL A 198 7.09 -4.77 14.01
CA VAL A 198 7.99 -5.30 15.04
C VAL A 198 8.24 -6.78 14.78
N GLU A 199 9.50 -7.15 14.61
CA GLU A 199 9.92 -8.55 14.65
C GLU A 199 10.06 -9.02 16.10
N PRO A 200 9.66 -10.26 16.41
CA PRO A 200 9.96 -10.87 17.69
C PRO A 200 11.48 -10.93 17.90
N LEU A 201 11.90 -10.78 19.16
CA LEU A 201 13.29 -11.09 19.51
C LEU A 201 13.54 -12.60 19.30
N PRO A 202 14.76 -12.99 18.87
CA PRO A 202 15.15 -14.39 18.79
C PRO A 202 14.96 -15.15 20.11
#